data_AF-A0A534KXM2-F1
#
_entry.id   AF-A0A534KXM2-F1
#
_cell.length_a   1.000
_cell.length_b   1.000
_cell.length_c   1.000
_cell.angle_alpha   90.00
_cell.angle_beta   90.00
_cell.angle_gamma   90.00
#
_symmetry.space_group_name_H-M   'P 1'
#
loop_
_entity.id
_entity.type
_entity.pdbx_description
1 polymer ?
#
loop_
_entity_poly.entity_id
_entity_poly.type
_entity_poly.pdbx_seq_one_letter_code
_entity_poly.pdbx_strand_id
1 'polypeptide(L)'
;MGDVTIEFQMGPLRDRLLEGATEYEVPRGRHGWSHVDDPRGGTGRVRYDGWRDRLFIESPVGSLQIQFRLRNTTFDWAGRTYRITPMIWGHFTILEGDRPVVEYRSTGSGVRQDCVGPDFRPIERELAIGLSQRFFGRRWPT
;
A
#
# COMPACT_ATOMS: atom_id res chain seq x y z
N MET A 1 10.50 -17.50 -6.93
CA MET A 1 10.04 -16.30 -7.64
C MET A 1 8.53 -16.33 -7.47
N GLY A 2 7.99 -15.53 -6.55
CA GLY A 2 6.58 -15.64 -6.14
C GLY A 2 5.70 -14.95 -7.16
N ASP A 3 4.77 -15.70 -7.75
CA ASP A 3 3.72 -15.21 -8.63
C ASP A 3 2.87 -14.16 -7.92
N VAL A 4 2.43 -13.17 -8.69
CA VAL A 4 1.45 -12.10 -8.41
C VAL A 4 0.82 -12.20 -7.03
N THR A 5 1.23 -11.32 -6.10
CA THR A 5 0.74 -11.44 -4.73
C THR A 5 -0.57 -10.67 -4.55
N ILE A 6 -0.63 -9.39 -4.89
CA ILE A 6 -1.83 -8.55 -4.61
C ILE A 6 -2.02 -7.46 -5.66
N GLU A 7 -3.27 -7.22 -6.10
CA GLU A 7 -3.67 -6.08 -6.91
C GLU A 7 -4.83 -5.34 -6.24
N PHE A 8 -4.69 -4.03 -6.03
CA PHE A 8 -5.77 -3.21 -5.53
C PHE A 8 -6.35 -2.35 -6.64
N GLN A 9 -7.68 -2.35 -6.74
CA GLN A 9 -8.43 -1.59 -7.72
C GLN A 9 -9.40 -0.66 -7.00
N MET A 10 -9.28 0.64 -7.24
CA MET A 10 -10.25 1.62 -6.74
C MET A 10 -11.42 1.71 -7.70
N GLY A 11 -12.59 1.33 -7.21
CA GLY A 11 -13.83 1.46 -7.95
C GLY A 11 -14.59 2.75 -7.61
N PRO A 12 -15.54 3.16 -8.45
CA PRO A 12 -16.40 4.32 -8.17
C PRO A 12 -17.26 4.10 -6.91
N LEU A 13 -17.71 2.86 -6.67
CA LEU A 13 -18.60 2.50 -5.55
C LEU A 13 -17.89 1.75 -4.44
N ARG A 14 -17.00 0.81 -4.79
CA ARG A 14 -16.32 -0.08 -3.85
C ARG A 14 -14.88 -0.28 -4.28
N ASP A 15 -14.00 -0.34 -3.30
CA ASP A 15 -12.60 -0.68 -3.49
C ASP A 15 -12.42 -2.19 -3.37
N ARG A 16 -11.57 -2.76 -4.23
CA ARG A 16 -11.41 -4.20 -4.39
C ARG A 16 -9.94 -4.57 -4.29
N LEU A 17 -9.65 -5.63 -3.57
CA LEU A 17 -8.32 -6.21 -3.43
C LEU A 17 -8.34 -7.63 -4.00
N LEU A 18 -7.53 -7.88 -5.01
CA LEU A 18 -7.37 -9.17 -5.67
C LEU A 18 -6.08 -9.82 -5.15
N GLU A 19 -6.18 -10.95 -4.46
CA GLU A 19 -5.04 -11.79 -4.08
C GLU A 19 -5.12 -13.08 -4.89
N GLY A 20 -4.33 -13.18 -5.96
CA GLY A 20 -4.45 -14.25 -6.94
C GLY A 20 -5.83 -14.30 -7.59
N ALA A 21 -6.63 -15.32 -7.26
CA ALA A 21 -8.00 -15.50 -7.76
C ALA A 21 -9.08 -15.04 -6.76
N THR A 22 -8.70 -14.63 -5.55
CA THR A 22 -9.63 -14.25 -4.50
C THR A 22 -9.82 -12.74 -4.47
N GLU A 23 -11.07 -12.30 -4.50
CA GLU A 23 -11.44 -10.89 -4.38
C GLU A 23 -11.91 -10.60 -2.95
N TYR A 24 -11.34 -9.56 -2.36
CA TYR A 24 -11.72 -9.02 -1.06
C TYR A 24 -12.26 -7.62 -1.25
N GLU A 25 -13.44 -7.35 -0.68
CA GLU A 25 -13.97 -6.01 -0.61
C GLU A 25 -13.22 -5.23 0.48
N VAL A 26 -12.79 -4.02 0.17
CA VAL A 26 -12.09 -3.15 1.12
C VAL A 26 -13.08 -2.06 1.57
N PRO A 27 -13.70 -2.22 2.75
CA PRO A 27 -14.64 -1.22 3.24
C PRO A 27 -13.94 0.11 3.52
N ARG A 28 -14.49 1.17 2.94
CA ARG A 28 -14.12 2.55 3.27
C ARG A 28 -14.71 2.90 4.64
N GLY A 29 -13.82 3.10 5.61
CA GLY A 29 -14.15 3.57 6.95
C GLY A 29 -14.37 5.08 7.01
N ARG A 30 -14.60 5.59 8.23
CA ARG A 30 -14.78 7.03 8.47
C ARG A 30 -13.45 7.78 8.38
N HIS A 31 -13.50 9.07 8.03
CA HIS A 31 -12.33 9.97 7.98
C HIS A 31 -11.20 9.51 7.03
N GLY A 32 -11.54 8.83 5.93
CA GLY A 32 -10.57 8.39 4.92
C GLY A 32 -9.76 7.16 5.31
N TRP A 33 -10.09 6.49 6.41
CA TRP A 33 -9.56 5.17 6.72
C TRP A 33 -10.19 4.13 5.79
N SER A 34 -9.41 3.16 5.33
CA SER A 34 -9.85 1.91 4.72
C SER A 34 -9.57 0.78 5.68
N HIS A 35 -10.56 -0.06 5.93
CA HIS A 35 -10.40 -1.25 6.78
C HIS A 35 -9.94 -2.42 5.91
N VAL A 36 -8.98 -3.18 6.43
CA VAL A 36 -8.36 -4.30 5.76
C VAL A 36 -8.56 -5.51 6.65
N ASP A 37 -9.53 -6.34 6.31
CA ASP A 37 -9.78 -7.59 7.03
C ASP A 37 -8.87 -8.68 6.46
N ASP A 38 -7.97 -9.21 7.30
CA ASP A 38 -7.14 -10.35 6.93
C ASP A 38 -7.91 -11.65 7.17
N PRO A 39 -8.18 -12.47 6.13
CA PRO A 39 -8.77 -13.79 6.31
C PRO A 39 -7.90 -14.74 7.17
N ARG A 40 -6.61 -14.46 7.37
CA ARG A 40 -5.69 -15.19 8.24
C ARG A 40 -5.79 -14.79 9.72
N GLY A 41 -6.67 -13.84 10.05
CA GLY A 41 -6.91 -13.36 11.41
C GLY A 41 -6.14 -12.08 11.70
N GLY A 42 -6.89 -10.98 11.80
CA GLY A 42 -6.35 -9.65 12.06
C GLY A 42 -7.10 -8.59 11.29
N THR A 43 -7.38 -7.45 11.92
CA THR A 43 -7.98 -6.29 11.24
C THR A 43 -6.95 -5.18 11.19
N GLY A 44 -6.50 -4.86 9.98
CA GLY A 44 -5.69 -3.70 9.69
C GLY A 44 -6.56 -2.51 9.28
N ARG A 45 -5.97 -1.32 9.33
CA ARG A 45 -6.55 -0.12 8.73
C ARG A 45 -5.47 0.75 8.13
N VAL A 46 -5.80 1.40 7.04
CA VAL A 46 -4.89 2.24 6.29
C VAL A 46 -5.54 3.58 5.97
N ARG A 47 -4.78 4.66 6.05
CA ARG A 47 -5.24 6.00 5.69
C ARG A 47 -4.13 6.79 5.04
N TYR A 48 -4.41 7.36 3.89
CA TYR A 48 -3.60 8.38 3.28
C TYR A 48 -4.13 9.79 3.60
N ASP A 49 -3.29 10.62 4.20
CA ASP A 49 -3.50 12.05 4.43
C ASP A 49 -2.85 12.85 3.28
N GLY A 50 -3.67 13.24 2.30
CA GLY A 50 -3.22 14.00 1.13
C GLY A 50 -2.86 15.47 1.40
N TRP A 51 -3.15 16.00 2.59
CA TRP A 51 -2.72 17.36 2.97
C TRP A 51 -1.26 17.36 3.44
N ARG A 52 -0.86 16.33 4.19
CA ARG A 52 0.51 16.17 4.68
C ARG A 52 1.38 15.21 3.87
N ASP A 53 0.82 14.60 2.81
CA ASP A 53 1.42 13.53 2.00
C ASP A 53 1.97 12.40 2.89
N ARG A 54 1.10 11.90 3.79
CA ARG A 54 1.43 10.87 4.78
C ARG A 54 0.52 9.66 4.63
N LEU A 55 1.12 8.48 4.62
CA LEU A 55 0.40 7.21 4.71
C LEU A 55 0.56 6.63 6.11
N PHE A 56 -0.57 6.26 6.70
CA PHE A 56 -0.67 5.61 8.00
C PHE A 56 -1.21 4.20 7.77
N ILE A 57 -0.50 3.21 8.27
CA ILE A 57 -0.89 1.81 8.25
C ILE A 57 -0.86 1.35 9.70
N GLU A 58 -1.95 0.73 10.14
CA GLU A 58 -2.03 0.04 11.41
C GLU A 58 -2.45 -1.38 11.12
N SER A 59 -1.56 -2.31 11.45
CA SER A 59 -1.77 -3.75 11.29
C SER A 59 -1.58 -4.42 12.66
N PRO A 60 -2.16 -5.60 12.92
CA PRO A 60 -1.92 -6.36 14.14
C PRO A 60 -0.44 -6.60 14.46
N VAL A 61 0.44 -6.62 13.44
CA VAL A 61 1.90 -6.80 13.63
C VAL A 61 2.65 -5.52 13.96
N GLY A 62 2.01 -4.35 13.80
CA GLY A 62 2.64 -3.05 14.06
C GLY A 62 2.01 -1.90 13.27
N SER A 63 2.40 -0.68 13.63
CA SER A 63 2.03 0.53 12.91
C SER A 63 3.19 1.05 12.07
N LEU A 64 2.87 1.57 10.88
CA LEU A 64 3.80 2.13 9.92
C LEU A 64 3.30 3.51 9.49
N GLN A 65 4.21 4.49 9.50
CA GLN A 65 3.95 5.81 8.94
C GLN A 65 4.98 6.11 7.86
N ILE A 66 4.50 6.39 6.66
CA ILE A 66 5.34 6.79 5.53
C ILE A 66 5.06 8.27 5.26
N GLN A 67 6.08 9.11 5.40
CA GLN A 67 6.00 10.50 4.95
C GLN A 67 6.62 10.60 3.57
N PHE A 68 5.79 10.87 2.57
CA PHE A 68 6.28 10.98 1.21
C PHE A 68 6.96 12.32 0.98
N ARG A 69 8.08 12.26 0.26
CA ARG A 69 8.87 13.40 -0.18
C ARG A 69 9.13 13.26 -1.68
N LEU A 70 9.14 14.38 -2.38
CA LEU A 70 9.20 14.42 -3.85
C LEU A 70 10.39 13.66 -4.45
N ARG A 71 11.56 13.66 -3.79
CA ARG A 71 12.81 13.08 -4.32
C ARG A 71 13.35 11.88 -3.56
N ASN A 72 13.00 11.72 -2.28
CA ASN A 72 13.57 10.65 -1.46
C ASN A 72 12.63 10.33 -0.29
N THR A 73 11.70 9.40 -0.51
CA THR A 73 10.81 8.92 0.55
C THR A 73 11.49 7.76 1.25
N THR A 74 11.72 7.89 2.55
CA THR A 74 12.26 6.83 3.41
C THR A 74 11.34 6.59 4.59
N PHE A 75 11.28 5.36 5.07
CA PHE A 75 10.48 4.98 6.23
C PHE A 75 11.12 3.79 6.96
N ASP A 76 10.80 3.63 8.23
CA ASP A 76 11.30 2.52 9.05
C ASP A 76 10.21 1.47 9.26
N TRP A 77 10.54 0.19 9.09
CA TRP A 77 9.65 -0.94 9.30
C TRP A 77 10.44 -2.14 9.82
N ALA A 78 9.89 -2.86 10.81
CA ALA A 78 10.53 -4.06 11.38
C ALA A 78 12.02 -3.86 11.77
N GLY A 79 12.38 -2.66 12.25
CA GLY A 79 13.75 -2.30 12.63
C GLY A 79 14.71 -2.02 11.47
N ARG A 80 14.21 -1.89 10.23
CA ARG A 80 14.98 -1.61 9.02
C ARG A 80 14.48 -0.33 8.35
N THR A 81 15.39 0.41 7.72
CA THR A 81 15.05 1.60 6.94
C THR A 81 14.91 1.24 5.47
N TYR A 82 13.77 1.60 4.89
CA TYR A 82 13.45 1.38 3.50
C TYR A 82 13.30 2.70 2.76
N ARG A 83 13.50 2.66 1.44
CA ARG A 83 13.38 3.80 0.54
C ARG A 83 12.40 3.47 -0.58
N ILE A 84 11.48 4.38 -0.87
CA ILE A 84 10.57 4.27 -2.01
C ILE A 84 11.14 5.09 -3.16
N THR A 85 11.29 4.46 -4.33
CA THR A 85 11.67 5.17 -5.55
C THR A 85 10.52 6.06 -6.03
N PRO A 86 10.81 7.17 -6.74
CA PRO A 86 9.76 7.92 -7.42
C PRO A 86 9.01 7.01 -8.41
N MET A 87 7.73 7.33 -8.62
CA MET A 87 6.91 6.66 -9.63
C MET A 87 7.36 7.10 -11.02
N ILE A 88 7.88 6.15 -11.79
CA ILE A 88 8.45 6.35 -13.12
C ILE A 88 7.76 5.38 -14.07
N TRP A 89 7.13 5.89 -15.14
CA TRP A 89 6.38 5.08 -16.10
C TRP A 89 5.29 4.19 -15.48
N GLY A 90 4.75 4.58 -14.32
CA GLY A 90 3.78 3.77 -13.59
C GLY A 90 4.39 2.76 -12.61
N HIS A 91 5.71 2.66 -12.53
CA HIS A 91 6.40 1.72 -11.66
C HIS A 91 7.09 2.42 -10.51
N PHE A 92 7.10 1.78 -9.35
CA PHE A 92 7.95 2.18 -8.23
C PHE A 92 8.33 0.97 -7.40
N THR A 93 9.45 1.10 -6.69
CA THR A 93 10.08 0.03 -5.95
C THR A 93 10.37 0.50 -4.53
N ILE A 94 10.23 -0.40 -3.57
CA ILE A 94 10.72 -0.24 -2.22
C ILE A 94 12.08 -0.94 -2.15
N LEU A 95 13.09 -0.21 -1.70
CA LEU A 95 14.47 -0.63 -1.58
C LEU A 95 14.87 -0.73 -0.10
N GLU A 96 15.61 -1.78 0.25
CA GLU A 96 16.42 -1.84 1.46
C GLU A 96 17.86 -1.51 1.08
N GLY A 97 18.33 -0.29 1.38
CA GLY A 97 19.57 0.22 0.79
C GLY A 97 19.46 0.28 -0.73
N ASP A 98 20.25 -0.52 -1.44
CA ASP A 98 20.21 -0.65 -2.92
C ASP A 98 19.48 -1.92 -3.40
N ARG A 99 18.94 -2.73 -2.49
CA ARG A 99 18.28 -3.99 -2.83
C ARG A 99 16.77 -3.80 -3.00
N PRO A 100 16.17 -4.17 -4.14
CA PRO A 100 14.71 -4.18 -4.28
C PRO A 100 14.08 -5.24 -3.38
N VAL A 101 13.12 -4.81 -2.56
CA VAL A 101 12.36 -5.68 -1.64
C VAL A 101 10.89 -5.78 -2.02
N VAL A 102 10.30 -4.72 -2.59
CA VAL A 102 8.91 -4.75 -3.07
C VAL A 102 8.82 -3.99 -4.38
N GLU A 103 8.13 -4.54 -5.37
CA GLU A 103 7.92 -3.89 -6.67
C GLU A 103 6.43 -3.68 -6.91
N TYR A 104 6.08 -2.45 -7.30
CA TYR A 104 4.72 -2.05 -7.62
C TYR A 104 4.62 -1.49 -9.04
N ARG A 105 3.49 -1.77 -9.65
CA ARG A 105 3.08 -1.28 -10.97
C ARG A 105 1.70 -0.66 -10.87
N SER A 106 1.52 0.51 -11.46
CA SER A 106 0.22 1.12 -11.65
C SER A 106 -0.63 0.25 -12.56
N THR A 107 -1.85 -0.03 -12.12
CA THR A 107 -2.94 -0.44 -12.99
C THR A 107 -3.79 0.80 -13.29
N GLY A 108 -4.63 0.77 -14.32
CA GLY A 108 -5.43 1.94 -14.73
C GLY A 108 -6.30 2.55 -13.61
N SER A 109 -6.56 1.81 -12.53
CA SER A 109 -7.38 2.22 -11.39
C SER A 109 -6.75 1.92 -10.01
N GLY A 110 -5.46 1.59 -9.93
CA GLY A 110 -4.81 1.26 -8.66
C GLY A 110 -3.37 0.74 -8.81
N VAL A 111 -2.93 -0.14 -7.92
CA VAL A 111 -1.57 -0.71 -7.97
C VAL A 111 -1.61 -2.22 -7.88
N ARG A 112 -0.69 -2.83 -8.61
CA ARG A 112 -0.37 -4.26 -8.57
C ARG A 112 1.01 -4.43 -7.97
N GLN A 113 1.11 -5.35 -7.03
CA GLN A 113 2.35 -5.77 -6.42
C GLN A 113 2.91 -6.96 -7.21
N ASP A 114 4.02 -6.75 -7.90
CA ASP A 114 4.65 -7.78 -8.73
C ASP A 114 5.54 -8.69 -7.87
N CYS A 115 6.25 -8.13 -6.88
CA CYS A 115 7.14 -8.86 -5.96
C CYS A 115 7.05 -8.31 -4.53
N VAL A 116 7.16 -9.18 -3.53
CA VAL A 116 7.18 -8.77 -2.11
C VAL A 116 8.14 -9.59 -1.27
N GLY A 117 8.96 -8.87 -0.50
CA GLY A 117 9.86 -9.44 0.49
C GLY A 117 9.10 -10.01 1.69
N PRO A 118 9.68 -10.99 2.42
CA PRO A 118 9.02 -11.66 3.54
C PRO A 118 8.58 -10.68 4.65
N ASP A 119 9.34 -9.62 4.89
CA ASP A 119 9.09 -8.63 5.94
C ASP A 119 7.82 -7.78 5.68
N PHE A 120 7.38 -7.73 4.43
CA PHE A 120 6.22 -6.94 4.00
C PHE A 120 4.95 -7.76 3.78
N ARG A 121 5.06 -9.10 3.74
CA ARG A 121 3.90 -10.00 3.67
C ARG A 121 2.80 -9.78 4.71
N PRO A 122 3.07 -9.37 5.96
CA PRO A 122 1.97 -9.13 6.90
C PRO A 122 1.25 -7.79 6.67
N ILE A 123 1.80 -6.88 5.85
CA ILE A 123 1.25 -5.54 5.61
C ILE A 123 1.08 -5.21 4.11
N GLU A 124 1.21 -6.21 3.24
CA GLU A 124 1.19 -6.01 1.78
C GLU A 124 -0.15 -5.48 1.29
N ARG A 125 -1.26 -5.90 1.92
CA ARG A 125 -2.61 -5.44 1.60
C ARG A 125 -2.75 -3.95 1.92
N GLU A 126 -2.39 -3.58 3.14
CA GLU A 126 -2.43 -2.21 3.63
C GLU A 126 -1.52 -1.30 2.82
N LEU A 127 -0.33 -1.77 2.46
CA LEU A 127 0.58 -1.02 1.58
C LEU A 127 -0.02 -0.80 0.19
N ALA A 128 -0.53 -1.85 -0.48
CA ALA A 128 -1.13 -1.73 -1.80
C ALA A 128 -2.31 -0.73 -1.81
N ILE A 129 -3.18 -0.81 -0.81
CA ILE A 129 -4.30 0.11 -0.64
C ILE A 129 -3.81 1.54 -0.39
N GLY A 130 -2.89 1.72 0.56
CA GLY A 130 -2.36 3.02 0.94
C GLY A 130 -1.63 3.75 -0.18
N LEU A 131 -0.82 3.01 -0.94
CA LEU A 131 -0.09 3.54 -2.10
C LEU A 131 -1.07 3.88 -3.23
N SER A 132 -2.09 3.06 -3.44
CA SER A 132 -3.14 3.38 -4.41
C SER A 132 -3.90 4.66 -4.04
N GLN A 133 -4.28 4.83 -2.77
CA GLN A 133 -4.90 6.06 -2.29
C GLN A 133 -4.02 7.30 -2.54
N ARG A 134 -2.69 7.15 -2.45
CA ARG A 134 -1.76 8.23 -2.79
C ARG A 134 -1.74 8.55 -4.29
N PHE A 135 -1.62 7.54 -5.14
CA PHE A 135 -1.37 7.74 -6.57
C PHE A 135 -2.64 8.02 -7.37
N PHE A 136 -3.78 7.46 -6.99
CA PHE A 136 -5.04 7.64 -7.70
C PHE A 136 -6.23 7.95 -6.80
N GLY A 137 -6.02 8.06 -5.48
CA GLY A 137 -7.08 8.50 -4.60
C GLY A 137 -7.54 9.90 -5.00
N ARG A 138 -8.87 10.07 -5.06
CA ARG A 138 -9.45 11.41 -5.15
C ARG A 138 -9.04 12.15 -3.88
N ARG A 139 -8.49 13.36 -4.03
CA ARG A 139 -8.24 14.28 -2.91
C ARG A 139 -9.57 14.50 -2.20
N TRP A 140 -9.83 13.77 -1.11
CA TRP A 140 -11.03 14.00 -0.31
C TRP A 140 -10.84 15.35 0.40
N PRO A 141 -11.72 16.35 0.17
CA PRO A 141 -11.77 17.49 1.06
C PRO A 141 -12.23 16.97 2.43
N THR A 142 -11.48 17.35 3.46
CA THR A 142 -11.79 17.16 4.89
C THR A 142 -13.23 17.53 5.23
#